data_AF-A0A9D5I452-F1
#
_entry.id   AF-A0A9D5I452-F1
#
_cell.length_a   1.000
_cell.length_b   1.000
_cell.length_c   1.000
_cell.angle_alpha   90.00
_cell.angle_beta   90.00
_cell.angle_gamma   90.00
#
_symmetry.space_group_name_H-M   'P 1'
#
loop_
_entity.id
_entity.type
_entity.pdbx_description
1 polymer ?
#
loop_
_entity_poly.entity_id
_entity_poly.type
_entity_poly.pdbx_seq_one_letter_code
_entity_poly.pdbx_strand_id
1 'polypeptide(L)'
;MNIKYGGLFVLMCLVACGGSAVVDAPPQKWQDAEVRVESRPSPPRPGVNEFLIIVTGSRGPVHNIVVSVRTDDDDQWVQAIQDGEVGVYRRAARVAFGTRSVLQVQIKGGGSEEVLRFPLSLSR
;
A
#
# COMPACT_ATOMS: atom_id res chain seq x y z
N MET A 1 5.59 49.01 41.55
CA MET A 1 5.62 49.35 40.10
C MET A 1 5.41 48.04 39.35
N ASN A 2 4.19 47.79 38.85
CA ASN A 2 3.77 46.48 38.36
C ASN A 2 3.98 46.37 36.85
N ILE A 3 4.89 45.50 36.42
CA ILE A 3 5.16 45.20 35.01
C ILE A 3 4.07 44.23 34.52
N LYS A 4 3.24 44.67 33.57
CA LYS A 4 2.22 43.83 32.93
C LYS A 4 2.83 43.13 31.72
N TYR A 5 2.80 41.81 31.75
CA TYR A 5 3.22 40.92 30.67
C TYR A 5 2.33 41.10 29.44
N GLY A 6 2.89 41.64 28.35
CA GLY A 6 2.27 41.63 27.03
C GLY A 6 2.45 40.26 26.39
N GLY A 7 1.38 39.46 26.36
CA GLY A 7 1.39 38.11 25.81
C GLY A 7 1.72 38.10 24.32
N LEU A 8 2.88 37.53 23.97
CA LEU A 8 3.28 37.22 22.60
C LEU A 8 2.50 35.96 22.16
N PHE A 9 1.43 36.16 21.40
CA PHE A 9 0.63 35.08 20.82
C PHE A 9 1.37 34.51 19.59
N VAL A 10 2.26 33.53 19.82
CA VAL A 10 2.97 32.80 18.77
C VAL A 10 1.99 31.81 18.11
N LEU A 11 1.43 32.21 16.97
CA LEU A 11 0.63 31.36 16.10
C LEU A 11 1.57 30.42 15.33
N MET A 12 1.84 29.24 15.88
CA MET A 12 2.58 28.19 15.16
C MET A 12 1.71 27.62 14.03
N CYS A 13 1.97 28.06 12.80
CA CYS A 13 1.45 27.44 11.59
C CYS A 13 2.13 26.08 11.37
N LEU A 14 1.49 25.01 11.82
CA LEU A 14 1.86 23.64 11.44
C LEU A 14 1.49 23.43 9.96
N VAL A 15 2.42 23.72 9.07
CA VAL A 15 2.32 23.30 7.66
C VAL A 15 2.60 21.80 7.63
N ALA A 16 1.56 21.00 7.74
CA ALA A 16 1.65 19.55 7.55
C ALA A 16 2.00 19.27 6.08
N CYS A 17 3.20 18.78 5.82
CA CYS A 17 3.58 18.18 4.55
C CYS A 17 2.90 16.81 4.43
N GLY A 18 1.58 16.81 4.17
CA GLY A 18 0.86 15.64 3.72
C GLY A 18 1.16 15.43 2.24
N GLY A 19 2.27 14.79 1.92
CA GLY A 19 2.57 14.39 0.55
C GLY A 19 1.40 13.57 0.02
N SER A 20 0.75 14.05 -1.04
CA SER A 20 -0.32 13.32 -1.70
C SER A 20 0.25 11.97 -2.15
N ALA A 21 -0.10 10.90 -1.44
CA ALA A 21 0.33 9.56 -1.80
C ALA A 21 -0.25 9.27 -3.19
N VAL A 22 0.61 9.34 -4.20
CA VAL A 22 0.26 8.93 -5.55
C VAL A 22 0.01 7.42 -5.45
N VAL A 23 -1.24 7.01 -5.64
CA VAL A 23 -1.57 5.59 -5.66
C VAL A 23 -0.85 4.97 -6.84
N ASP A 24 -0.04 3.94 -6.63
CA ASP A 24 0.82 3.38 -7.68
C ASP A 24 0.02 2.75 -8.82
N ALA A 25 -1.19 2.28 -8.52
CA ALA A 25 -2.14 1.72 -9.47
C ALA A 25 -3.60 1.94 -9.00
N PRO A 26 -4.57 2.06 -9.92
CA PRO A 26 -5.99 2.13 -9.55
C PRO A 26 -6.42 0.92 -8.70
N PRO A 27 -7.28 1.10 -7.68
CA PRO A 27 -7.83 -0.02 -6.92
C PRO A 27 -8.59 -1.02 -7.82
N GLN A 28 -8.57 -2.29 -7.43
CA GLN A 28 -9.30 -3.37 -8.10
C GLN A 28 -10.31 -4.00 -7.13
N LYS A 29 -11.33 -4.68 -7.67
CA LYS A 29 -12.30 -5.42 -6.85
C LYS A 29 -11.86 -6.86 -6.67
N TRP A 30 -12.14 -7.39 -5.49
CA TRP A 30 -12.11 -8.82 -5.18
C TRP A 30 -13.39 -9.12 -4.41
N GLN A 31 -14.31 -9.86 -5.01
CA GLN A 31 -15.68 -10.01 -4.50
C GLN A 31 -16.34 -8.64 -4.23
N ASP A 32 -16.84 -8.40 -3.01
CA ASP A 32 -17.40 -7.11 -2.57
C ASP A 32 -16.35 -6.16 -1.96
N ALA A 33 -15.08 -6.59 -1.89
CA ALA A 33 -13.99 -5.80 -1.34
C ALA A 33 -13.22 -5.02 -2.42
N GLU A 34 -12.63 -3.92 -1.99
CA GLU A 34 -11.66 -3.14 -2.75
C GLU A 34 -10.24 -3.47 -2.31
N VAL A 35 -9.36 -3.65 -3.28
CA VAL A 35 -7.94 -3.94 -3.09
C VAL A 35 -7.14 -2.78 -3.67
N ARG A 36 -6.42 -2.09 -2.79
CA ARG A 36 -5.47 -1.03 -3.14
C ARG A 36 -4.04 -1.51 -2.88
N VAL A 37 -3.12 -1.07 -3.73
CA VAL A 37 -1.69 -1.32 -3.57
C VAL A 37 -0.98 0.01 -3.38
N GLU A 38 -0.09 0.03 -2.39
CA GLU A 38 0.89 1.10 -2.20
C GLU A 38 2.29 0.49 -2.12
N SER A 39 3.29 1.24 -2.56
CA SER A 39 4.70 0.85 -2.51
C SER A 39 5.52 1.82 -1.68
N ARG A 40 6.64 1.33 -1.16
CA ARG A 40 7.67 2.12 -0.48
C ARG A 40 9.04 1.75 -1.10
N PRO A 41 9.73 2.68 -1.79
CA PRO A 41 9.26 4.04 -2.13
C PRO A 41 8.07 4.03 -3.11
N SER A 42 7.34 5.14 -3.19
CA SER A 42 6.33 5.39 -4.23
C SER A 42 6.76 6.59 -5.08
N PRO A 43 6.88 6.45 -6.42
CA PRO A 43 6.70 5.22 -7.17
C PRO A 43 7.77 4.16 -6.85
N PRO A 44 7.50 2.86 -7.08
CA PRO A 44 8.47 1.79 -6.83
C PRO A 44 9.64 1.90 -7.81
N ARG A 45 10.81 1.39 -7.41
CA ARG A 45 12.04 1.44 -8.21
C ARG A 45 12.58 0.04 -8.50
N PRO A 46 13.43 -0.17 -9.51
CA PRO A 46 14.11 -1.46 -9.66
C PRO A 46 14.85 -1.87 -8.37
N GLY A 47 14.76 -3.15 -7.99
CA GLY A 47 15.28 -3.68 -6.74
C GLY A 47 14.18 -4.07 -5.74
N VAL A 48 14.52 -4.16 -4.45
CA VAL A 48 13.55 -4.55 -3.41
C VAL A 48 12.72 -3.34 -3.00
N ASN A 49 11.40 -3.47 -3.07
CA ASN A 49 10.43 -2.49 -2.60
C ASN A 49 9.51 -3.18 -1.60
N GLU A 50 9.00 -2.42 -0.64
CA GLU A 50 7.91 -2.87 0.18
C GLU A 50 6.59 -2.56 -0.52
N PHE A 51 5.67 -3.52 -0.50
CA PHE A 51 4.30 -3.36 -0.97
C PHE A 51 3.32 -3.55 0.19
N LEU A 52 2.36 -2.64 0.29
CA LEU A 52 1.21 -2.71 1.16
C LEU A 52 0.00 -3.03 0.30
N ILE A 53 -0.66 -4.14 0.62
CA ILE A 53 -1.90 -4.58 0.01
C ILE A 53 -2.99 -4.28 1.03
N ILE A 54 -3.89 -3.37 0.67
CA ILE A 54 -4.94 -2.86 1.55
C ILE A 54 -6.27 -3.38 1.03
N VAL A 55 -6.96 -4.20 1.83
CA VAL A 55 -8.22 -4.85 1.46
C VAL A 55 -9.34 -4.32 2.34
N THR A 56 -10.30 -3.62 1.73
CA THR A 56 -11.41 -2.98 2.43
C THR A 56 -12.73 -3.49 1.87
N GLY A 57 -13.50 -4.19 2.71
CA GLY A 57 -14.85 -4.64 2.39
C GLY A 57 -15.90 -3.58 2.71
N SER A 58 -17.16 -3.91 2.39
CA SER A 58 -18.32 -3.07 2.69
C SER A 58 -18.48 -2.73 4.18
N ARG A 59 -17.99 -3.58 5.08
CA ARG A 59 -18.08 -3.46 6.55
C ARG A 59 -16.77 -3.06 7.24
N GLY A 60 -15.76 -2.67 6.47
CA GLY A 60 -14.44 -2.31 7.00
C GLY A 60 -13.33 -3.26 6.54
N PRO A 61 -12.21 -3.33 7.28
CA PRO A 61 -11.02 -4.04 6.81
C PRO A 61 -11.20 -5.56 6.74
N VAL A 62 -10.69 -6.17 5.66
CA VAL A 62 -10.74 -7.63 5.47
C VAL A 62 -9.45 -8.26 5.97
N HIS A 63 -9.55 -9.04 7.05
CA HIS A 63 -8.42 -9.53 7.83
C HIS A 63 -8.37 -11.07 8.00
N ASN A 64 -9.29 -11.80 7.37
CA ASN A 64 -9.39 -13.26 7.45
C ASN A 64 -9.11 -13.94 6.09
N ILE A 65 -8.07 -13.47 5.40
CA ILE A 65 -7.68 -13.92 4.05
C ILE A 65 -6.18 -14.16 3.98
N VAL A 66 -5.75 -14.97 3.01
CA VAL A 66 -4.33 -15.13 2.67
C VAL A 66 -4.02 -14.27 1.46
N VAL A 67 -3.01 -13.41 1.60
CA VAL A 67 -2.50 -12.57 0.52
C VAL A 67 -1.09 -13.02 0.17
N SER A 68 -0.84 -13.32 -1.09
CA SER A 68 0.49 -13.61 -1.63
C SER A 68 0.80 -12.71 -2.81
N VAL A 69 2.07 -12.40 -3.02
CA VAL A 69 2.49 -11.54 -4.12
C VAL A 69 3.63 -12.14 -4.92
N ARG A 70 3.73 -11.69 -6.18
CA ARG A 70 4.89 -11.86 -7.05
C ARG A 70 4.95 -10.71 -8.05
N THR A 71 6.11 -10.48 -8.65
CA THR A 71 6.39 -9.33 -9.53
C THR A 71 6.64 -9.72 -10.99
N ASP A 72 6.76 -11.03 -11.22
CA ASP A 72 6.89 -11.67 -12.53
C ASP A 72 6.04 -12.96 -12.56
N ASP A 73 5.72 -13.47 -13.74
CA ASP A 73 5.01 -14.74 -13.89
C ASP A 73 5.90 -15.96 -13.53
N ASP A 74 7.22 -15.81 -13.61
CA ASP A 74 8.21 -16.83 -13.23
C ASP A 74 8.62 -16.77 -11.74
N ASP A 75 8.26 -15.69 -11.04
CA ASP A 75 8.52 -15.54 -9.62
C ASP A 75 7.64 -16.50 -8.79
N GLN A 76 8.23 -17.06 -7.73
CA GLN A 76 7.46 -17.83 -6.73
C GLN A 76 6.52 -16.90 -5.96
N TRP A 77 5.32 -17.40 -5.64
CA TRP A 77 4.41 -16.71 -4.74
C TRP A 77 5.00 -16.59 -3.35
N VAL A 78 4.97 -15.38 -2.79
CA VAL A 78 5.42 -15.15 -1.41
C VAL A 78 4.29 -14.54 -0.61
N GLN A 79 3.93 -15.19 0.49
CA GLN A 79 2.87 -14.71 1.36
C GLN A 79 3.25 -13.39 2.01
N ALA A 80 2.33 -12.43 1.96
CA ALA A 80 2.42 -11.18 2.69
C ALA A 80 2.08 -11.38 4.17
N ILE A 81 2.68 -10.57 5.03
CA ILE A 81 2.44 -10.60 6.47
C ILE A 81 1.30 -9.65 6.77
N GLN A 82 0.25 -10.15 7.40
CA GLN A 82 -0.86 -9.34 7.87
C GLN A 82 -0.42 -8.40 9.00
N ASP A 83 -0.83 -7.14 8.92
CA ASP A 83 -0.57 -6.10 9.92
C ASP A 83 -1.74 -5.97 10.89
N GLY A 84 -1.96 -6.99 11.72
CA GLY A 84 -3.13 -7.06 12.60
C GLY A 84 -4.46 -7.10 11.83
N GLU A 85 -5.57 -6.72 12.47
CA GLU A 85 -6.91 -6.85 11.89
C GLU A 85 -7.35 -5.61 11.07
N VAL A 86 -6.39 -4.85 10.54
CA VAL A 86 -6.65 -3.57 9.85
C VAL A 86 -6.70 -3.71 8.33
N GLY A 87 -6.72 -4.94 7.80
CA GLY A 87 -6.84 -5.23 6.37
C GLY A 87 -5.62 -4.80 5.54
N VAL A 88 -4.45 -4.65 6.18
CA VAL A 88 -3.19 -4.33 5.53
C VAL A 88 -2.28 -5.55 5.56
N TYR A 89 -1.69 -5.88 4.43
CA TYR A 89 -0.73 -6.98 4.26
C TYR A 89 0.55 -6.43 3.66
N ARG A 90 1.69 -6.70 4.29
CA ARG A 90 3.00 -6.18 3.89
C ARG A 90 3.90 -7.25 3.30
N ARG A 91 4.58 -6.93 2.20
CA ARG A 91 5.62 -7.78 1.65
C ARG A 91 6.70 -6.99 0.93
N ALA A 92 7.97 -7.32 1.21
CA ALA A 92 9.08 -6.94 0.37
C ALA A 92 9.17 -7.88 -0.84
N ALA A 93 9.17 -7.31 -2.06
CA ALA A 93 9.31 -8.04 -3.31
C ALA A 93 10.30 -7.32 -4.26
N ARG A 94 10.96 -8.10 -5.12
CA ARG A 94 11.98 -7.59 -6.04
C ARG A 94 11.33 -7.17 -7.35
N VAL A 95 11.36 -5.89 -7.65
CA VAL A 95 10.97 -5.33 -8.96
C VAL A 95 12.17 -5.46 -9.91
N ALA A 96 11.97 -6.08 -11.07
CA ALA A 96 13.01 -6.24 -12.08
C ALA A 96 13.39 -4.90 -12.74
N PHE A 97 14.56 -4.86 -13.37
CA PHE A 97 14.94 -3.73 -14.22
C PHE A 97 14.14 -3.79 -15.52
N GLY A 98 13.32 -2.77 -15.81
CA GLY A 98 12.50 -2.69 -17.02
C GLY A 98 11.27 -1.80 -16.85
N THR A 99 10.60 -1.42 -17.94
CA THR A 99 9.50 -0.45 -17.92
C THR A 99 8.11 -1.05 -17.66
N ARG A 100 8.00 -2.37 -17.50
CA ARG A 100 6.70 -3.09 -17.44
C ARG A 100 6.65 -4.15 -16.34
N SER A 101 6.94 -3.75 -15.10
CA SER A 101 6.71 -4.65 -13.95
C SER A 101 5.24 -4.66 -13.57
N VAL A 102 4.70 -5.82 -13.21
CA VAL A 102 3.31 -5.97 -12.74
C VAL A 102 3.35 -6.64 -11.37
N LEU A 103 2.81 -5.98 -10.35
CA LEU A 103 2.57 -6.65 -9.08
C LEU A 103 1.33 -7.52 -9.23
N GLN A 104 1.51 -8.82 -9.07
CA GLN A 104 0.42 -9.77 -9.00
C GLN A 104 0.11 -10.03 -7.54
N VAL A 105 -1.16 -9.91 -7.18
CA VAL A 105 -1.67 -10.12 -5.82
C VAL A 105 -2.65 -11.28 -5.88
N GLN A 106 -2.26 -12.41 -5.32
CA GLN A 106 -3.14 -13.55 -5.13
C GLN A 106 -3.85 -13.41 -3.78
N ILE A 107 -5.17 -13.51 -3.81
CA ILE A 107 -6.01 -13.46 -2.61
C ILE A 107 -6.78 -14.78 -2.50
N LYS A 108 -6.70 -15.43 -1.34
CA LYS A 108 -7.46 -16.64 -1.00
C LYS A 108 -8.29 -16.40 0.25
N GLY A 109 -9.58 -16.71 0.19
CA GLY A 109 -10.48 -16.55 1.33
C GLY A 109 -11.94 -16.72 0.94
N GLY A 110 -12.79 -17.08 1.90
CA GLY A 110 -14.23 -17.26 1.64
C GLY A 110 -14.55 -18.31 0.56
N GLY A 111 -13.66 -19.29 0.36
CA GLY A 111 -13.80 -20.32 -0.69
C GLY A 111 -13.41 -19.88 -2.10
N SER A 112 -12.88 -18.67 -2.29
CA SER A 112 -12.38 -18.18 -3.58
C SER A 112 -10.86 -18.02 -3.59
N GLU A 113 -10.31 -18.04 -4.80
CA GLU A 113 -8.92 -17.68 -5.09
C GLU A 113 -8.91 -16.86 -6.39
N GLU A 114 -8.31 -15.67 -6.35
CA GLU A 114 -8.21 -14.77 -7.50
C GLU A 114 -6.83 -14.11 -7.54
N VAL A 115 -6.35 -13.79 -8.75
CA VAL A 115 -5.12 -13.04 -8.97
C VAL A 115 -5.44 -11.68 -9.59
N LEU A 116 -5.19 -10.63 -8.83
CA LEU A 116 -5.28 -9.24 -9.29
C LEU A 116 -3.93 -8.78 -9.83
N ARG A 117 -3.93 -7.95 -10.87
CA ARG A 117 -2.71 -7.52 -11.58
C ARG A 117 -2.61 -6.01 -11.61
N PHE A 118 -1.66 -5.45 -10.86
CA PHE A 118 -1.44 -4.00 -10.73
C PHE A 118 -0.20 -3.61 -11.54
N PRO A 119 -0.35 -2.90 -12.67
CA PRO A 119 0.80 -2.36 -13.41
C PRO A 119 1.59 -1.39 -12.53
N LEU A 120 2.92 -1.55 -12.47
CA LEU A 120 3.79 -0.68 -11.67
C LEU A 120 4.35 0.44 -12.55
N SER A 121 4.10 1.69 -12.16
CA SER A 121 4.74 2.86 -12.74
C SER A 121 6.05 3.12 -12.01
N LEU A 122 7.20 2.75 -12.59
CA LEU A 122 8.47 2.84 -11.87
C LEU A 122 9.03 4.27 -11.80
N SER A 123 9.71 4.60 -10.69
CA SER A 123 10.56 5.80 -10.63
C SER A 123 11.71 5.68 -11.63
N ARG A 124 12.01 6.75 -12.37
CA ARG A 124 13.22 6.82 -13.21
C ARG A 124 14.48 6.89 -12.37
#